data_AF-A0A0A8JNL3-F1
#
_entry.id   AF-A0A0A8JNL3-F1
#
_cell.length_a   1.000
_cell.length_b   1.000
_cell.length_c   1.000
_cell.angle_alpha   90.00
_cell.angle_beta   90.00
_cell.angle_gamma   90.00
#
_symmetry.space_group_name_H-M   'P 1'
#
loop_
_entity.id
_entity.type
_entity.pdbx_description
1 polymer ?
#
loop_
_entity_poly.entity_id
_entity_poly.type
_entity_poly.pdbx_seq_one_letter_code
_entity_poly.pdbx_strand_id
1 'polypeptide(L)'
;MIDQVLGPLKQEMPFIRKVEFYNKATDRYDVRELHIPVESPAVIVEGVFLQREELRGFFDAVVFLEVDKETRAERVTKRDSYIGDAYEILQKYERRYFPAEEHYLKLHNPVASADVVIRD
;
A
#
# COMPACT_ATOMS: atom_id res chain seq x y z
N MET A 1 -7.05 -9.64 -4.36
CA MET A 1 -7.33 -8.31 -3.76
C MET A 1 -8.79 -7.89 -3.97
N ILE A 2 -9.24 -7.60 -5.20
CA ILE A 2 -10.63 -7.15 -5.45
C ILE A 2 -11.65 -8.19 -4.94
N ASP A 3 -11.67 -9.38 -5.52
CA ASP A 3 -12.72 -10.38 -5.21
C ASP A 3 -12.59 -10.99 -3.81
N GLN A 4 -11.39 -10.99 -3.25
CA GLN A 4 -11.11 -11.62 -1.96
C GLN A 4 -11.24 -10.67 -0.77
N VAL A 5 -11.05 -9.36 -0.98
CA VAL A 5 -10.95 -8.39 0.10
C VAL A 5 -11.83 -7.18 -0.17
N LEU A 6 -11.50 -6.34 -1.16
CA LEU A 6 -12.16 -5.04 -1.33
C LEU A 6 -13.65 -5.14 -1.73
N GLY A 7 -13.99 -6.07 -2.62
CA GLY A 7 -15.37 -6.33 -3.02
C GLY A 7 -16.24 -6.78 -1.84
N PRO A 8 -15.88 -7.88 -1.15
CA PRO A 8 -16.64 -8.32 0.01
C PRO A 8 -16.64 -7.31 1.16
N LEU A 9 -15.54 -6.59 1.42
CA LEU A 9 -15.52 -5.51 2.41
C LEU A 9 -16.58 -4.43 2.15
N LYS A 10 -16.81 -4.09 0.88
CA LYS A 10 -17.78 -3.06 0.49
C LYS A 10 -19.23 -3.56 0.52
N GLN A 11 -19.45 -4.88 0.52
CA GLN A 11 -20.77 -5.48 0.33
C GLN A 11 -21.28 -6.26 1.56
N GLU A 12 -20.38 -6.75 2.41
CA GLU A 12 -20.71 -7.68 3.48
C GLU A 12 -20.29 -7.17 4.85
N MET A 13 -21.21 -7.26 5.81
CA MET A 13 -20.95 -7.08 7.23
C MET A 13 -21.68 -8.19 8.00
N PRO A 14 -20.98 -9.01 8.82
CA PRO A 14 -19.54 -9.00 9.13
C PRO A 14 -18.66 -9.59 8.01
N PHE A 15 -17.41 -9.11 7.91
CA PHE A 15 -16.41 -9.70 7.01
C PHE A 15 -15.63 -10.79 7.75
N ILE A 16 -15.83 -12.05 7.34
CA ILE A 16 -15.09 -13.22 7.83
C ILE A 16 -14.58 -13.98 6.61
N ARG A 17 -13.27 -13.91 6.35
CA ARG A 17 -12.65 -14.52 5.17
C ARG A 17 -11.24 -15.01 5.45
N LYS A 18 -10.84 -16.07 4.75
CA LYS A 18 -9.45 -16.51 4.67
C LYS A 18 -8.73 -15.65 3.64
N VAL A 19 -7.69 -14.94 4.06
CA VAL A 19 -6.88 -14.06 3.20
C VAL A 19 -5.40 -14.36 3.39
N GLU A 20 -4.60 -14.05 2.37
CA GLU A 20 -3.14 -14.22 2.42
C GLU A 20 -2.49 -13.08 3.18
N PHE A 21 -1.62 -13.42 4.14
CA PHE A 21 -0.79 -12.48 4.87
C PHE A 21 0.67 -12.71 4.50
N TYR A 22 1.32 -11.64 4.03
CA TYR A 22 2.76 -11.67 3.80
C TYR A 22 3.52 -11.58 5.12
N ASN A 23 4.42 -12.53 5.37
CA ASN A 23 5.34 -12.53 6.49
C ASN A 23 6.74 -12.10 6.01
N LYS A 24 7.11 -10.86 6.35
CA LYS A 24 8.41 -10.28 5.99
C LYS A 24 9.60 -11.07 6.55
N ALA A 25 9.47 -11.70 7.72
CA ALA A 25 10.58 -12.40 8.36
C ALA A 25 10.92 -13.73 7.67
N THR A 26 9.91 -14.41 7.10
CA THR A 26 10.08 -15.70 6.43
C THR A 26 10.03 -15.61 4.91
N ASP A 27 9.65 -14.45 4.37
CA ASP A 27 9.37 -14.21 2.95
C ASP A 27 8.34 -15.19 2.38
N ARG A 28 7.29 -15.47 3.16
CA ARG A 28 6.23 -16.42 2.81
C ARG A 28 4.86 -15.82 3.04
N TYR A 29 3.87 -16.40 2.37
CA TYR A 29 2.47 -16.12 2.59
C TYR A 29 1.87 -17.20 3.50
N ASP A 30 1.13 -16.75 4.51
CA ASP A 30 0.30 -17.61 5.34
C ASP A 30 -1.17 -17.23 5.15
N VAL A 31 -2.05 -18.21 4.97
CA VAL A 31 -3.49 -17.95 4.94
C VAL A 31 -4.01 -17.86 6.37
N ARG A 32 -4.67 -16.76 6.70
CA ARG A 32 -5.30 -16.57 8.02
C ARG A 32 -6.73 -16.11 7.84
N GLU A 33 -7.56 -16.42 8.83
CA GLU A 33 -8.91 -15.91 8.88
C GLU A 33 -8.88 -14.49 9.44
N LEU A 34 -9.40 -13.54 8.66
CA LEU A 34 -9.55 -12.15 9.05
C LEU A 34 -11.01 -11.89 9.40
N HIS A 35 -11.24 -11.36 10.60
CA HIS A 35 -12.55 -10.97 11.10
C HIS A 35 -12.58 -9.45 11.23
N ILE A 36 -13.52 -8.81 10.55
CA ILE A 36 -13.82 -7.39 10.75
C ILE A 36 -15.24 -7.30 11.31
N PRO A 37 -15.39 -6.84 12.58
CA PRO A 37 -16.68 -6.76 13.25
C PRO A 37 -17.63 -5.75 12.58
N VAL A 38 -18.94 -5.98 12.74
CA VAL A 38 -20.01 -5.13 12.17
C VAL A 38 -20.03 -3.74 12.80
N GLU A 39 -19.56 -3.61 14.03
CA GLU A 39 -19.44 -2.34 14.75
C GLU A 39 -18.24 -1.50 14.33
N SER A 40 -17.37 -2.01 13.44
CA SER A 40 -16.25 -1.26 12.89
C SER A 40 -16.75 -0.04 12.12
N PRO A 41 -16.50 1.19 12.59
CA PRO A 41 -17.05 2.39 11.94
C PRO A 41 -16.33 2.72 10.63
N ALA A 42 -15.11 2.21 10.45
CA ALA A 42 -14.31 2.38 9.24
C ALA A 42 -13.26 1.27 9.14
N VAL A 43 -12.83 0.98 7.90
CA VAL A 43 -11.68 0.12 7.59
C VAL A 43 -10.67 0.95 6.83
N ILE A 44 -9.41 0.93 7.27
CA ILE A 44 -8.31 1.61 6.59
C ILE A 44 -7.50 0.57 5.81
N VAL A 45 -7.32 0.83 4.52
CA VAL A 45 -6.43 0.06 3.65
C VAL A 45 -5.23 0.93 3.33
N GLU A 46 -4.04 0.49 3.74
CA GLU A 46 -2.79 1.18 3.43
C GLU A 46 -1.92 0.38 2.47
N GLY A 47 -1.09 1.09 1.70
CA GLY A 47 -0.17 0.47 0.77
C GLY A 47 0.18 1.36 -0.41
N VAL A 48 1.01 0.81 -1.29
CA VAL A 48 1.35 1.44 -2.57
C VAL A 48 0.36 1.02 -3.66
N PHE A 49 0.19 1.86 -4.67
CA PHE A 49 -0.60 1.56 -5.86
C PHE A 49 -2.10 1.34 -5.65
N LEU A 50 -2.67 1.86 -4.56
CA LEU A 50 -4.10 1.69 -4.24
C LEU A 50 -5.03 2.54 -5.11
N GLN A 51 -4.55 3.62 -5.73
CA GLN A 51 -5.37 4.50 -6.59
C GLN A 51 -5.34 4.11 -8.08
N ARG A 52 -5.05 2.83 -8.37
CA ARG A 52 -5.24 2.29 -9.72
C ARG A 52 -6.72 2.34 -10.12
N GLU A 53 -6.99 2.53 -11.40
CA GLU A 53 -8.33 2.82 -11.91
C GLU A 53 -9.36 1.74 -11.52
N GLU A 54 -8.98 0.47 -11.61
CA GLU A 54 -9.83 -0.66 -11.25
C GLU A 54 -10.13 -0.77 -9.74
N LEU A 55 -9.38 -0.06 -8.89
CA LEU A 55 -9.57 -0.07 -7.44
C LEU A 55 -10.39 1.13 -6.94
N ARG A 56 -10.52 2.19 -7.74
CA ARG A 56 -11.10 3.48 -7.32
C ARG A 56 -12.51 3.34 -6.75
N GLY A 57 -13.33 2.45 -7.31
CA GLY A 57 -14.72 2.24 -6.87
C GLY A 57 -14.86 1.62 -5.47
N PHE A 58 -13.79 1.09 -4.89
CA PHE A 58 -13.83 0.40 -3.60
C PHE A 58 -13.57 1.32 -2.41
N PHE A 59 -13.01 2.51 -2.60
CA PHE A 59 -12.71 3.44 -1.51
C PHE A 59 -13.76 4.54 -1.41
N ASP A 60 -14.24 4.81 -0.20
CA ASP A 60 -15.18 5.92 0.05
C ASP A 60 -14.45 7.26 0.30
N ALA A 61 -13.18 7.18 0.69
CA ALA A 61 -12.25 8.29 0.79
C ALA A 61 -10.80 7.82 0.58
N VAL A 62 -9.97 8.69 0.03
CA VAL A 62 -8.56 8.42 -0.29
C VAL A 62 -7.67 9.54 0.27
N VAL A 63 -6.70 9.14 1.09
CA VAL A 63 -5.62 10.01 1.57
C VAL A 63 -4.34 9.63 0.85
N PHE A 64 -3.67 10.62 0.24
CA PHE A 64 -2.35 10.45 -0.38
C PHE A 64 -1.28 11.18 0.43
N LEU A 65 -0.24 10.44 0.84
CA LEU A 65 0.92 11.01 1.52
C LEU A 65 2.01 11.29 0.48
N GLU A 66 2.23 12.58 0.21
CA GLU A 66 3.29 13.08 -0.67
C GLU A 66 4.53 13.39 0.18
N VAL A 67 5.54 12.54 0.06
CA VAL A 67 6.85 12.73 0.71
C VAL A 67 7.92 12.82 -0.37
N ASP A 68 8.81 13.79 -0.24
CA ASP A 68 9.88 13.99 -1.21
C ASP A 68 10.84 12.80 -1.25
N LYS A 69 11.55 12.68 -2.39
CA LYS A 69 12.42 11.54 -2.67
C LYS A 69 13.61 11.45 -1.72
N GLU A 70 14.16 12.58 -1.26
CA GLU A 70 15.33 12.63 -0.38
C GLU A 70 14.96 12.12 1.01
N THR A 71 13.88 12.65 1.60
CA THR A 71 13.34 12.18 2.89
C THR A 71 13.04 10.68 2.86
N ARG A 72 12.48 10.18 1.75
CA ARG A 72 12.22 8.75 1.59
C ARG A 72 13.52 7.94 1.46
N ALA A 73 14.51 8.42 0.72
CA ALA A 73 15.82 7.78 0.60
C ALA A 73 16.50 7.63 1.97
N GLU A 74 16.45 8.66 2.81
CA GLU A 74 16.94 8.61 4.19
C GLU A 74 16.20 7.58 5.06
N ARG A 75 14.88 7.49 4.92
CA ARG A 75 14.06 6.53 5.68
C ARG A 75 14.35 5.09 5.27
N VAL A 76 14.46 4.81 3.98
CA VAL A 76 14.66 3.43 3.49
C VAL A 76 16.05 2.90 3.79
N THR A 77 17.09 3.75 3.77
CA THR A 77 18.45 3.36 4.16
C THR A 77 18.56 2.96 5.62
N LYS A 78 17.71 3.52 6.51
CA LYS A 78 17.62 3.13 7.92
C LYS A 78 16.76 1.87 8.13
N ARG A 79 15.70 1.72 7.35
CA ARG A 79 14.68 0.66 7.54
C ARG A 79 15.02 -0.67 6.88
N ASP A 80 15.60 -0.64 5.69
CA ASP A 80 15.71 -1.82 4.82
C ASP A 80 17.12 -2.41 4.81
N SER A 81 17.78 -2.40 5.97
CA SER A 81 19.11 -2.97 6.21
C SER A 81 19.27 -4.45 5.86
N TYR A 82 18.15 -5.18 5.72
CA TYR A 82 18.14 -6.56 5.23
C TYR A 82 18.55 -6.69 3.75
N ILE A 83 18.53 -5.59 2.98
CA ILE A 83 18.99 -5.57 1.58
C ILE A 83 20.52 -5.56 1.51
N GLY A 84 21.18 -4.84 2.42
CA GLY A 84 22.60 -4.55 2.35
C GLY A 84 22.94 -3.25 3.08
N ASP A 85 24.10 -2.68 2.73
CA ASP A 85 24.48 -1.36 3.23
C ASP A 85 23.67 -0.21 2.59
N ALA A 86 23.89 1.02 3.05
CA ALA A 86 23.16 2.19 2.55
C ALA A 86 23.31 2.39 1.02
N TYR A 87 24.47 2.08 0.46
CA TYR A 87 24.72 2.21 -0.98
C TYR A 87 23.93 1.15 -1.76
N GLU A 88 23.96 -0.11 -1.31
CA GLU A 88 23.21 -1.20 -1.93
C GLU A 88 21.69 -0.99 -1.85
N ILE A 89 21.19 -0.46 -0.73
CA ILE A 89 19.78 -0.07 -0.57
C ILE A 89 19.41 0.98 -1.62
N LEU A 90 20.15 2.09 -1.68
CA LEU A 90 19.84 3.17 -2.62
C LEU A 90 19.90 2.69 -4.08
N GLN A 91 20.91 1.91 -4.44
CA GLN A 91 21.01 1.32 -5.78
C GLN A 91 19.79 0.47 -6.15
N LYS A 92 19.27 -0.34 -5.21
CA LYS A 92 18.05 -1.14 -5.45
C LYS A 92 16.82 -0.25 -5.60
N TYR A 93 16.70 0.80 -4.80
CA TYR A 93 15.59 1.75 -4.88
C TYR A 93 15.60 2.53 -6.19
N GLU A 94 16.75 3.06 -6.61
CA GLU A 94 16.91 3.80 -7.86
C GLU A 94 16.63 2.93 -9.09
N ARG A 95 17.05 1.66 -9.07
CA ARG A 95 16.91 0.78 -10.24
C ARG A 95 15.55 0.09 -10.34
N ARG A 96 14.82 -0.06 -9.23
CA ARG A 96 13.60 -0.87 -9.18
C ARG A 96 12.38 -0.15 -8.59
N TYR A 97 12.49 0.40 -7.39
CA TYR A 97 11.32 0.90 -6.66
C TYR A 97 10.88 2.29 -7.12
N PHE A 98 11.81 3.25 -7.22
CA PHE A 98 11.49 4.60 -7.69
C PHE A 98 11.01 4.63 -9.15
N PRO A 99 11.59 3.89 -10.10
CA PRO A 99 11.07 3.87 -11.48
C PRO A 99 9.64 3.32 -11.55
N ALA A 100 9.31 2.29 -10.77
CA ALA A 100 7.96 1.73 -10.72
C ALA A 100 6.96 2.74 -10.13
N GLU A 101 7.37 3.47 -9.10
CA GLU A 101 6.56 4.54 -8.53
C GLU A 101 6.38 5.72 -9.50
N GLU A 102 7.44 6.21 -10.13
CA GLU A 102 7.35 7.28 -11.11
C GLU A 102 6.40 6.91 -12.25
N HIS A 103 6.44 5.65 -12.68
CA HIS A 103 5.48 5.13 -13.65
C HIS A 103 4.04 5.17 -13.13
N TYR A 104 3.80 4.73 -11.90
CA TYR A 104 2.49 4.79 -11.25
C TYR A 104 1.98 6.23 -11.09
N LEU A 105 2.83 7.16 -10.63
CA LEU A 105 2.48 8.58 -10.48
C LEU A 105 2.06 9.19 -11.82
N LYS A 106 2.80 8.89 -12.90
CA LYS A 106 2.46 9.35 -14.26
C LYS A 106 1.16 8.76 -14.78
N LEU A 107 0.94 7.46 -14.55
CA LEU A 107 -0.20 6.75 -15.10
C LEU A 107 -1.52 7.07 -14.37
N HIS A 108 -1.48 7.20 -13.04
CA HIS A 108 -2.70 7.31 -12.23
C HIS A 108 -2.89 8.68 -11.57
N ASN A 109 -1.85 9.52 -11.52
CA ASN A 109 -1.87 10.84 -10.89
C ASN A 109 -2.59 10.86 -9.52
N PRO A 110 -2.09 10.09 -8.53
CA PRO A 110 -2.76 9.89 -7.25
C PRO A 110 -2.91 11.15 -6.41
N VAL A 111 -2.12 12.19 -6.69
CA VAL A 111 -2.26 13.51 -6.05
C VAL A 111 -3.55 14.18 -6.51
N ALA A 112 -3.89 14.07 -7.79
CA ALA A 112 -5.09 14.69 -8.35
C ALA A 112 -6.38 13.93 -8.03
N SER A 113 -6.29 12.61 -7.75
CA SER A 113 -7.46 11.77 -7.45
C SER A 113 -7.69 11.50 -5.96
N ALA A 114 -6.86 12.05 -5.07
CA ALA A 114 -7.06 11.92 -3.63
C ALA A 114 -8.02 12.98 -3.09
N ASP A 115 -8.82 12.62 -2.10
CA ASP A 115 -9.67 13.56 -1.37
C ASP A 115 -8.83 14.46 -0.44
N VAL A 116 -7.73 13.92 0.09
CA VAL A 116 -6.78 14.65 0.94
C VAL A 116 -5.35 14.32 0.54
N VAL A 117 -4.52 15.35 0.40
CA VAL A 117 -3.07 15.22 0.20
C VAL A 117 -2.35 15.75 1.44
N ILE A 118 -1.58 14.90 2.10
CA ILE A 118 -0.71 15.26 3.22
C ILE A 118 0.70 15.39 2.69
N ARG A 119 1.40 16.47 3.06
CA ARG A 119 2.79 16.73 2.69
C ARG A 119 3.65 16.67 3.94
N ASP A 120 4.71 15.88 3.89
CA ASP A 120 5.68 15.63 4.96
C ASP A 120 7.10 15.81 4.43
#